data_AF-A0A5F0K3X4-F1
#
_entry.id   AF-A0A5F0K3X4-F1
#
_cell.length_a   1.000
_cell.length_b   1.000
_cell.length_c   1.000
_cell.angle_alpha   90.00
_cell.angle_beta   90.00
_cell.angle_gamma   90.00
#
_symmetry.space_group_name_H-M   'P 1'
#
loop_
_entity.id
_entity.type
_entity.pdbx_description
1 polymer ?
#
loop_
_entity_poly.entity_id
_entity_poly.type
_entity_poly.pdbx_seq_one_letter_code
_entity_poly.pdbx_strand_id
1 'polypeptide(L)'
;MKKSMVLLAMLATAQVQALDGSQTSGEEGVWRRQANYPLAGYNYTVALPGSGEDRVDFTIACHPTQPVALDANLGYSHMGDFGYSGVGLVIDGKRFENIRQLGEDFPAFWEALRHAKQVEMLTKNQQVPLPIEGLTAALPAVDSPEYICKARPKPEPVKTPDPKGVWKVTGDAHKGYQYSVQAPTGYRVFAITCAPNKPVELKVAIDADNYGTSATRSDFVFVIDGKRYGAKASLAENFADVWDALRAAKQLDVYPTGSGYKVSFPTNNLANTLPERESAAFPCQTAQEISAAQLDDDLANVEPLKEGDVQLRKRGNPYYGSQSWNKYLLDITSRSNRMVITDLKINRGRCTIDPQAKLPFRMGFGGKITLSMQPADCNPLEVTVTTLGGEQTLSFDQ
;
A
#
# COMPACT_ATOMS: atom_id res chain seq x y z
N MET A 1 -41.53 55.77 23.73
CA MET A 1 -41.25 54.90 24.89
C MET A 1 -40.50 53.66 24.39
N LYS A 2 -39.28 53.45 24.89
CA LYS A 2 -38.47 52.22 24.69
C LYS A 2 -38.91 51.13 25.69
N LYS A 3 -38.82 49.87 25.28
CA LYS A 3 -38.43 48.63 26.04
C LYS A 3 -38.80 47.42 25.15
N SER A 4 -37.85 46.74 24.51
CA SER A 4 -36.96 45.66 25.00
C SER A 4 -37.60 44.27 25.11
N MET A 5 -36.91 43.30 24.47
CA MET A 5 -36.91 41.84 24.70
C MET A 5 -38.18 41.09 24.24
N VAL A 6 -38.12 39.91 23.62
CA VAL A 6 -37.33 38.71 23.96
C VAL A 6 -37.02 37.89 22.70
N LEU A 7 -35.77 37.45 22.60
CA LEU A 7 -35.29 36.39 21.73
C LEU A 7 -35.77 35.04 22.30
N LEU A 8 -36.63 34.29 21.59
CA LEU A 8 -36.98 32.93 21.99
C LEU A 8 -36.35 31.93 21.00
N ALA A 9 -35.29 31.28 21.45
CA ALA A 9 -34.72 30.10 20.82
C ALA A 9 -35.74 28.96 20.93
N MET A 10 -36.28 28.51 19.80
CA MET A 10 -36.99 27.22 19.76
C MET A 10 -35.96 26.10 19.68
N LEU A 11 -35.73 25.47 20.82
CA LEU A 11 -35.05 24.18 20.91
C LEU A 11 -35.81 23.16 20.06
N ALA A 12 -35.11 22.61 19.07
CA ALA A 12 -35.49 21.39 18.38
C ALA A 12 -35.63 20.25 19.39
N THR A 13 -36.86 19.83 19.65
CA THR A 13 -37.13 18.49 20.16
C THR A 13 -37.68 17.69 18.98
N ALA A 14 -36.76 17.18 18.15
CA ALA A 14 -37.08 16.06 17.29
C ALA A 14 -37.39 14.88 18.22
N GLN A 15 -38.69 14.62 18.43
CA GLN A 15 -39.13 13.35 18.97
C GLN A 15 -38.63 12.27 18.01
N VAL A 16 -37.59 11.56 18.44
CA VAL A 16 -37.21 10.28 17.86
C VAL A 16 -38.39 9.35 18.15
N GLN A 17 -39.34 9.29 17.23
CA GLN A 17 -40.29 8.19 17.21
C GLN A 17 -39.46 6.94 16.98
N ALA A 18 -39.37 6.13 18.03
CA ALA A 18 -38.90 4.76 17.94
C ALA A 18 -39.77 4.06 16.88
N LEU A 19 -39.20 3.84 15.69
CA LEU A 19 -39.76 2.90 14.73
C LEU A 19 -39.65 1.53 15.37
N ASP A 20 -40.82 0.95 15.63
CA ASP A 20 -41.03 -0.37 16.18
C ASP A 20 -40.01 -1.39 15.67
N GLY A 21 -39.35 -2.02 16.62
CA GLY A 21 -38.67 -3.29 16.41
C GLY A 21 -39.70 -4.38 16.12
N SER A 22 -40.10 -4.47 14.86
CA SER A 22 -40.86 -5.59 14.33
C SER A 22 -40.03 -6.20 13.19
N GLN A 23 -39.41 -7.35 13.47
CA GLN A 23 -39.01 -8.28 12.42
C GLN A 23 -40.28 -8.80 11.74
N THR A 24 -40.79 -8.06 10.77
CA THR A 24 -41.79 -8.57 9.84
C THR A 24 -41.07 -9.00 8.58
N SER A 25 -41.16 -10.30 8.29
CA SER A 25 -40.99 -10.87 6.95
C SER A 25 -41.78 -10.00 5.98
N GLY A 26 -41.10 -9.08 5.31
CA GLY A 26 -41.77 -8.26 4.33
C GLY A 26 -42.14 -9.12 3.12
N GLU A 27 -43.25 -8.80 2.47
CA GLU A 27 -43.69 -9.31 1.17
C GLU A 27 -42.52 -9.57 0.20
N GLU A 28 -42.25 -10.83 -0.13
CA GLU A 28 -41.24 -11.17 -1.11
C GLU A 28 -41.59 -10.53 -2.46
N GLY A 29 -40.59 -10.15 -3.24
CA GLY A 29 -40.81 -9.56 -4.55
C GLY A 29 -41.04 -8.04 -4.56
N VAL A 30 -40.95 -7.33 -3.43
CA VAL A 30 -41.17 -5.87 -3.35
C VAL A 30 -39.97 -5.16 -2.73
N TRP A 31 -39.52 -4.06 -3.35
CA TRP A 31 -38.46 -3.22 -2.81
C TRP A 31 -38.88 -2.50 -1.55
N ARG A 32 -37.95 -2.37 -0.61
CA ARG A 32 -38.19 -1.79 0.71
C ARG A 32 -37.08 -0.88 1.14
N ARG A 33 -37.42 0.04 2.05
CA ARG A 33 -36.47 0.81 2.82
C ARG A 33 -36.54 0.40 4.28
N GLN A 34 -35.40 0.07 4.89
CA GLN A 34 -35.28 -0.33 6.28
C GLN A 34 -34.12 0.38 6.96
N ALA A 35 -34.30 0.80 8.20
CA ALA A 35 -33.24 1.39 9.00
C ALA A 35 -32.45 0.30 9.73
N ASN A 36 -31.12 0.40 9.69
CA ASN A 36 -30.14 -0.37 10.46
C ASN A 36 -30.21 -1.91 10.30
N TYR A 37 -30.79 -2.40 9.21
CA TYR A 37 -30.83 -3.82 8.87
C TYR A 37 -30.94 -4.01 7.34
N PRO A 38 -30.12 -4.88 6.71
CA PRO A 38 -29.06 -5.71 7.33
C PRO A 38 -27.79 -4.91 7.71
N LEU A 39 -27.60 -3.70 7.19
CA LEU A 39 -26.42 -2.87 7.45
C LEU A 39 -26.78 -1.60 8.22
N ALA A 40 -25.79 -0.97 8.87
CA ALA A 40 -25.98 0.33 9.53
C ALA A 40 -26.36 1.41 8.50
N GLY A 41 -27.32 2.27 8.84
CA GLY A 41 -27.86 3.30 7.92
C GLY A 41 -29.21 2.91 7.31
N TYR A 42 -29.52 3.41 6.11
CA TYR A 42 -30.74 3.05 5.38
C TYR A 42 -30.42 2.02 4.32
N ASN A 43 -31.17 0.91 4.34
CA ASN A 43 -31.02 -0.21 3.44
C ASN A 43 -32.20 -0.25 2.49
N TYR A 44 -31.92 -0.39 1.20
CA TYR A 44 -32.89 -0.49 0.13
C TYR A 44 -32.81 -1.90 -0.42
N THR A 45 -33.77 -2.74 -0.06
CA THR A 45 -33.67 -4.20 -0.17
C THR A 45 -34.78 -4.78 -1.04
N VAL A 46 -34.46 -5.84 -1.78
CA VAL A 46 -35.44 -6.71 -2.42
C VAL A 46 -34.99 -8.15 -2.25
N ALA A 47 -35.94 -9.05 -1.99
CA ALA A 47 -35.70 -10.48 -1.90
C ALA A 47 -36.77 -11.22 -2.70
N LEU A 48 -36.36 -12.22 -3.48
CA LEU A 48 -37.28 -13.12 -4.18
C LEU A 48 -37.74 -14.24 -3.24
N PRO A 49 -38.90 -14.87 -3.53
CA PRO A 49 -39.31 -16.09 -2.87
C PRO A 49 -38.25 -17.19 -3.05
N GLY A 50 -37.84 -17.81 -1.95
CA GLY A 50 -36.83 -18.87 -1.99
C GLY A 50 -35.95 -18.91 -0.74
N SER A 51 -35.34 -20.06 -0.49
CA SER A 51 -34.40 -20.25 0.63
C SER A 51 -33.26 -21.20 0.21
N GLY A 52 -32.15 -21.18 0.95
CA GLY A 52 -31.01 -22.05 0.65
C GLY A 52 -30.41 -21.76 -0.74
N GLU A 53 -30.43 -22.76 -1.62
CA GLU A 53 -29.88 -22.66 -2.99
C GLU A 53 -30.69 -21.73 -3.92
N ASP A 54 -31.97 -21.51 -3.62
CA ASP A 54 -32.86 -20.66 -4.43
C ASP A 54 -32.93 -19.21 -3.92
N ARG A 55 -32.17 -18.89 -2.86
CA ARG A 55 -32.20 -17.56 -2.24
C ARG A 55 -31.65 -16.50 -3.19
N VAL A 56 -32.43 -15.45 -3.45
CA VAL A 56 -31.96 -14.26 -4.15
C VAL A 56 -32.36 -13.02 -3.36
N ASP A 57 -31.37 -12.25 -2.93
CA ASP A 57 -31.60 -10.93 -2.35
C ASP A 57 -30.55 -9.93 -2.80
N PHE A 58 -30.95 -8.65 -2.83
CA PHE A 58 -30.09 -7.54 -3.19
C PHE A 58 -30.38 -6.35 -2.28
N THR A 59 -29.31 -5.74 -1.78
CA THR A 59 -29.34 -4.61 -0.85
C THR A 59 -28.40 -3.51 -1.33
N ILE A 60 -28.92 -2.28 -1.35
CA ILE A 60 -28.12 -1.06 -1.38
C ILE A 60 -28.19 -0.42 -0.01
N ALA A 61 -27.06 -0.19 0.66
CA ALA A 61 -27.03 0.46 1.97
C ALA A 61 -26.34 1.82 1.89
N CYS A 62 -26.98 2.83 2.47
CA CYS A 62 -26.50 4.20 2.51
C CYS A 62 -26.37 4.67 3.95
N HIS A 63 -25.23 5.30 4.26
CA HIS A 63 -24.91 5.78 5.59
C HIS A 63 -24.42 7.23 5.53
N PRO A 64 -24.75 8.10 6.51
CA PRO A 64 -24.37 9.52 6.44
C PRO A 64 -22.87 9.79 6.36
N THR A 65 -22.06 8.88 6.91
CA THR A 65 -20.59 9.03 6.98
C THR A 65 -19.82 7.99 6.17
N GLN A 66 -20.49 7.07 5.48
CA GLN A 66 -19.80 6.00 4.74
C GLN A 66 -20.29 5.93 3.29
N PRO A 67 -19.41 5.53 2.34
CA PRO A 67 -19.84 5.30 0.98
C PRO A 67 -20.90 4.19 0.90
N VAL A 68 -21.68 4.22 -0.18
CA VAL A 68 -22.68 3.21 -0.48
C VAL A 68 -22.07 1.81 -0.43
N ALA A 69 -22.78 0.91 0.25
CA ALA A 69 -22.47 -0.50 0.30
C ALA A 69 -23.49 -1.31 -0.51
N LEU A 70 -23.05 -2.41 -1.09
CA LEU A 70 -23.88 -3.36 -1.82
C LEU A 70 -23.70 -4.73 -1.22
N ASP A 71 -24.81 -5.44 -1.04
CA ASP A 71 -24.80 -6.81 -0.55
C ASP A 71 -25.84 -7.60 -1.32
N ALA A 72 -25.51 -8.84 -1.69
CA ALA A 72 -26.39 -9.68 -2.46
C ALA A 72 -26.16 -11.16 -2.16
N ASN A 73 -27.24 -11.93 -2.20
CA ASN A 73 -27.19 -13.39 -2.14
C ASN A 73 -27.71 -14.00 -3.43
N LEU A 74 -27.05 -15.07 -3.86
CA LEU A 74 -27.48 -15.92 -4.96
C LEU A 74 -27.20 -17.38 -4.57
N GLY A 75 -28.24 -18.07 -4.12
CA GLY A 75 -28.14 -19.30 -3.35
C GLY A 75 -27.29 -19.10 -2.09
N TYR A 76 -26.28 -19.96 -1.90
CA TYR A 76 -25.31 -19.85 -0.81
C TYR A 76 -24.16 -18.87 -1.08
N SER A 77 -24.12 -18.22 -2.25
CA SER A 77 -23.07 -17.27 -2.58
C SER A 77 -23.44 -15.86 -2.10
N HIS A 78 -22.65 -15.35 -1.16
CA HIS A 78 -22.66 -13.94 -0.76
C HIS A 78 -21.75 -13.14 -1.69
N MET A 79 -22.25 -12.00 -2.18
CA MET A 79 -21.57 -11.09 -3.11
C MET A 79 -21.66 -9.64 -2.60
N GLY A 80 -20.72 -8.78 -3.02
CA GLY A 80 -20.71 -7.37 -2.58
C GLY A 80 -19.70 -7.10 -1.46
N ASP A 81 -20.06 -6.25 -0.50
CA ASP A 81 -19.14 -5.75 0.54
C ASP A 81 -18.78 -6.79 1.62
N PHE A 82 -19.58 -7.84 1.77
CA PHE A 82 -19.32 -8.94 2.72
C PHE A 82 -19.06 -10.29 2.03
N GLY A 83 -18.93 -10.31 0.69
CA GLY A 83 -18.84 -11.53 -0.12
C GLY A 83 -17.74 -11.53 -1.19
N TYR A 84 -17.73 -12.54 -2.06
CA TYR A 84 -16.77 -12.67 -3.18
C TYR A 84 -17.35 -12.07 -4.48
N SER A 85 -16.47 -11.45 -5.29
CA SER A 85 -16.76 -10.82 -6.60
C SER A 85 -17.79 -9.67 -6.59
N GLY A 86 -17.62 -8.71 -7.50
CA GLY A 86 -18.51 -7.53 -7.59
C GLY A 86 -19.89 -7.89 -8.12
N VAL A 87 -20.93 -7.33 -7.51
CA VAL A 87 -22.31 -7.33 -8.02
C VAL A 87 -22.61 -6.02 -8.75
N GLY A 88 -23.39 -6.09 -9.82
CA GLY A 88 -23.87 -4.96 -10.60
C GLY A 88 -25.38 -5.07 -10.87
N LEU A 89 -25.93 -4.10 -11.59
CA LEU A 89 -27.32 -4.11 -12.06
C LEU A 89 -27.37 -3.85 -13.57
N VAL A 90 -28.38 -4.40 -14.23
CA VAL A 90 -28.82 -3.96 -15.54
C VAL A 90 -30.18 -3.31 -15.37
N ILE A 91 -30.30 -2.04 -15.78
CA ILE A 91 -31.51 -1.24 -15.64
C ILE A 91 -31.93 -0.81 -17.06
N ASP A 92 -33.11 -1.24 -17.50
CA ASP A 92 -33.65 -0.97 -18.84
C ASP A 92 -32.63 -1.25 -19.96
N GLY A 93 -31.89 -2.36 -19.84
CA GLY A 93 -30.85 -2.78 -20.78
C GLY A 93 -29.49 -2.08 -20.63
N LYS A 94 -29.38 -1.03 -19.80
CA LYS A 94 -28.11 -0.37 -19.49
C LYS A 94 -27.40 -1.06 -18.33
N ARG A 95 -26.14 -1.46 -18.55
CA ARG A 95 -25.31 -2.13 -17.53
C ARG A 95 -24.65 -1.12 -16.60
N PHE A 96 -24.76 -1.39 -15.30
CA PHE A 96 -24.12 -0.66 -14.22
C PHE A 96 -23.26 -1.63 -13.40
N GLU A 97 -21.98 -1.65 -13.72
CA GLU A 97 -20.95 -2.38 -12.99
C GLU A 97 -20.19 -1.41 -12.07
N ASN A 98 -19.56 -1.90 -11.01
CA ASN A 98 -18.82 -1.07 -10.04
C ASN A 98 -19.63 0.11 -9.47
N ILE A 99 -20.91 -0.10 -9.20
CA ILE A 99 -21.87 0.90 -8.68
C ILE A 99 -21.31 1.70 -7.48
N ARG A 100 -20.52 1.06 -6.61
CA ARG A 100 -19.85 1.67 -5.45
C ARG A 100 -18.87 2.79 -5.81
N GLN A 101 -18.40 2.86 -7.05
CA GLN A 101 -17.38 3.78 -7.52
C GLN A 101 -17.90 4.66 -8.68
N LEU A 102 -19.19 4.97 -8.70
CA LEU A 102 -19.75 5.85 -9.72
C LEU A 102 -19.42 7.34 -9.49
N GLY A 103 -18.89 7.71 -8.32
CA GLY A 103 -18.62 9.11 -7.97
C GLY A 103 -19.84 10.00 -8.21
N GLU A 104 -19.63 11.10 -8.94
CA GLU A 104 -20.67 12.07 -9.31
C GLU A 104 -21.77 11.50 -10.24
N ASP A 105 -21.58 10.33 -10.85
CA ASP A 105 -22.62 9.69 -11.68
C ASP A 105 -23.61 8.86 -10.84
N PHE A 106 -23.34 8.66 -9.55
CA PHE A 106 -24.20 7.84 -8.70
C PHE A 106 -25.64 8.36 -8.60
N PRO A 107 -25.92 9.68 -8.46
CA PRO A 107 -27.29 10.20 -8.49
C PRO A 107 -28.05 9.87 -9.79
N ALA A 108 -27.36 9.84 -10.94
CA ALA A 108 -27.99 9.48 -12.22
C ALA A 108 -28.32 7.98 -12.30
N PHE A 109 -27.44 7.12 -11.76
CA PHE A 109 -27.74 5.70 -11.57
C PHE A 109 -28.95 5.50 -10.63
N TRP A 110 -28.98 6.24 -9.52
CA TRP A 110 -30.03 6.16 -8.53
C TRP A 110 -31.40 6.50 -9.12
N GLU A 111 -31.49 7.60 -9.87
CA GLU A 111 -32.73 7.99 -10.56
C GLU A 111 -33.13 7.02 -11.67
N ALA A 112 -32.16 6.43 -12.38
CA ALA A 112 -32.45 5.38 -13.34
C ALA A 112 -33.06 4.15 -12.67
N LEU A 113 -32.53 3.73 -11.51
CA LEU A 113 -33.10 2.61 -10.74
C LEU A 113 -34.50 2.96 -10.22
N ARG A 114 -34.70 4.17 -9.69
CA ARG A 114 -35.99 4.63 -9.14
C ARG A 114 -37.13 4.61 -10.17
N HIS A 115 -36.80 4.75 -11.45
CA HIS A 115 -37.74 4.80 -12.58
C HIS A 115 -37.64 3.60 -13.53
N ALA A 116 -36.95 2.53 -13.12
CA ALA A 116 -36.71 1.36 -13.94
C ALA A 116 -38.00 0.66 -14.36
N LYS A 117 -38.06 0.19 -15.60
CA LYS A 117 -39.11 -0.73 -16.09
C LYS A 117 -38.64 -2.18 -16.07
N GLN A 118 -37.33 -2.40 -16.03
CA GLN A 118 -36.70 -3.70 -15.88
C GLN A 118 -35.41 -3.55 -15.07
N VAL A 119 -35.23 -4.43 -14.09
CA VAL A 119 -34.00 -4.52 -13.30
C VAL A 119 -33.53 -5.98 -13.29
N GLU A 120 -32.24 -6.19 -13.53
CA GLU A 120 -31.60 -7.50 -13.38
C GLU A 120 -30.34 -7.35 -12.52
N MET A 121 -30.15 -8.26 -11.59
CA MET A 121 -28.91 -8.41 -10.85
C MET A 121 -27.85 -9.03 -11.76
N LEU A 122 -26.72 -8.36 -11.90
CA LEU A 122 -25.60 -8.81 -12.71
C LEU A 122 -24.50 -9.39 -11.83
N THR A 123 -24.17 -10.65 -12.06
CA THR A 123 -23.03 -11.35 -11.45
C THR A 123 -22.01 -11.74 -12.51
N LYS A 124 -20.85 -12.27 -12.09
CA LYS A 124 -19.81 -12.75 -13.02
C LYS A 124 -20.34 -13.82 -13.99
N ASN A 125 -21.26 -14.67 -13.55
CA ASN A 125 -21.66 -15.89 -14.27
C ASN A 125 -23.09 -15.85 -14.80
N GLN A 126 -23.93 -14.94 -14.29
CA GLN A 126 -25.36 -14.89 -14.65
C GLN A 126 -26.01 -13.53 -14.40
N GLN A 127 -27.12 -13.29 -15.09
CA GLN A 127 -28.05 -12.18 -14.85
C GLN A 127 -29.36 -12.76 -14.30
N VAL A 128 -29.85 -12.18 -13.20
CA VAL A 128 -31.04 -12.66 -12.49
C VAL A 128 -32.05 -11.53 -12.44
N PRO A 129 -33.27 -11.69 -12.99
CA PRO A 129 -34.30 -10.67 -12.91
C PRO A 129 -34.62 -10.29 -11.46
N LEU A 130 -34.67 -8.99 -11.19
CA LEU A 130 -35.18 -8.44 -9.93
C LEU A 130 -36.55 -7.81 -10.17
N PRO A 131 -37.47 -7.90 -9.20
CA PRO A 131 -38.75 -7.18 -9.24
C PRO A 131 -38.53 -5.67 -9.32
N ILE A 132 -39.53 -4.94 -9.80
CA ILE A 132 -39.52 -3.46 -9.85
C ILE A 132 -40.56 -2.84 -8.90
N GLU A 133 -41.42 -3.68 -8.35
CA GLU A 133 -42.49 -3.33 -7.44
C GLU A 133 -41.93 -2.60 -6.22
N GLY A 134 -42.48 -1.42 -5.91
CA GLY A 134 -42.07 -0.63 -4.75
C GLY A 134 -40.81 0.23 -4.93
N LEU A 135 -40.11 0.19 -6.08
CA LEU A 135 -38.86 0.95 -6.29
C LEU A 135 -38.99 2.44 -5.99
N THR A 136 -39.94 3.13 -6.63
CA THR A 136 -40.13 4.58 -6.48
C THR A 136 -40.55 4.98 -5.06
N ALA A 137 -41.22 4.09 -4.32
CA ALA A 137 -41.62 4.33 -2.94
C ALA A 137 -40.46 4.07 -1.96
N ALA A 138 -39.62 3.06 -2.22
CA ALA A 138 -38.51 2.68 -1.36
C ALA A 138 -37.31 3.62 -1.47
N LEU A 139 -36.89 3.97 -2.69
CA LEU A 139 -35.70 4.77 -2.95
C LEU A 139 -36.08 6.25 -3.02
N PRO A 140 -35.73 7.16 -2.08
CA PRO A 140 -36.08 8.58 -2.15
C PRO A 140 -35.52 9.28 -3.40
N ALA A 141 -36.15 10.38 -3.83
CA ALA A 141 -35.63 11.22 -4.91
C ALA A 141 -34.31 11.89 -4.52
N VAL A 142 -33.39 12.12 -5.46
CA VAL A 142 -32.05 12.66 -5.19
C VAL A 142 -32.03 14.06 -4.58
N ASP A 143 -33.08 14.84 -4.78
CA ASP A 143 -33.27 16.19 -4.21
C ASP A 143 -33.99 16.16 -2.85
N SER A 144 -34.43 14.99 -2.39
CA SER A 144 -35.05 14.81 -1.09
C SER A 144 -34.00 14.85 0.03
N PRO A 145 -34.31 15.45 1.20
CA PRO A 145 -33.44 15.36 2.38
C PRO A 145 -33.24 13.92 2.89
N GLU A 146 -34.07 12.97 2.44
CA GLU A 146 -33.94 11.55 2.79
C GLU A 146 -32.91 10.80 1.94
N TYR A 147 -32.46 11.41 0.83
CA TYR A 147 -31.40 10.85 0.00
C TYR A 147 -30.03 11.16 0.62
N ILE A 148 -29.39 10.12 1.16
CA ILE A 148 -28.09 10.22 1.84
C ILE A 148 -26.98 9.39 1.18
N CYS A 149 -27.26 8.81 0.02
CA CYS A 149 -26.34 7.88 -0.64
C CYS A 149 -25.17 8.61 -1.28
N LYS A 150 -23.96 8.08 -1.09
CA LYS A 150 -22.74 8.63 -1.68
C LYS A 150 -21.82 7.53 -2.19
N ALA A 151 -21.51 7.50 -3.48
CA ALA A 151 -20.52 6.58 -4.01
C ALA A 151 -19.09 7.05 -3.70
N ARG A 152 -18.14 6.11 -3.74
CA ARG A 152 -16.72 6.45 -3.83
C ARG A 152 -16.45 7.14 -5.17
N PRO A 153 -15.43 8.00 -5.27
CA PRO A 153 -14.99 8.55 -6.54
C PRO A 153 -14.76 7.44 -7.57
N LYS A 154 -15.03 7.74 -8.85
CA LYS A 154 -14.60 6.87 -9.95
C LYS A 154 -13.11 6.60 -9.80
N PRO A 155 -12.64 5.36 -10.04
CA PRO A 155 -11.23 5.17 -10.29
C PRO A 155 -10.86 6.12 -11.43
N GLU A 156 -9.70 6.78 -11.32
CA GLU A 156 -9.15 7.47 -12.49
C GLU A 156 -9.23 6.52 -13.68
N PRO A 157 -9.67 7.00 -14.87
CA PRO A 157 -9.84 6.12 -16.02
C PRO A 157 -8.56 5.33 -16.20
N VAL A 158 -8.65 4.03 -15.96
CA VAL A 158 -7.57 3.10 -16.26
C VAL A 158 -7.34 3.28 -17.76
N LYS A 159 -6.21 3.90 -18.12
CA LYS A 159 -5.72 3.89 -19.49
C LYS A 159 -5.90 2.47 -20.00
N THR A 160 -6.60 2.34 -21.13
CA THR A 160 -6.88 1.15 -21.95
C THR A 160 -6.29 -0.16 -21.40
N PRO A 161 -7.07 -1.26 -21.21
CA PRO A 161 -6.52 -2.52 -20.72
C PRO A 161 -5.24 -2.86 -21.49
N ASP A 162 -4.13 -2.90 -20.75
CA ASP A 162 -2.82 -2.96 -21.36
C ASP A 162 -2.76 -4.17 -22.30
N PRO A 163 -2.16 -4.04 -23.49
CA PRO A 163 -1.92 -5.19 -24.34
C PRO A 163 -1.06 -6.19 -23.57
N LYS A 164 -1.68 -7.28 -23.11
CA LYS A 164 -0.96 -8.40 -22.49
C LYS A 164 0.08 -8.91 -23.48
N GLY A 165 1.24 -9.31 -23.00
CA GLY A 165 2.30 -9.78 -23.89
C GLY A 165 3.34 -8.73 -24.29
N VAL A 166 3.17 -7.46 -23.90
CA VAL A 166 4.05 -6.36 -24.31
C VAL A 166 4.71 -5.71 -23.09
N TRP A 167 6.01 -5.47 -23.19
CA TRP A 167 6.74 -4.70 -22.19
C TRP A 167 6.33 -3.23 -22.24
N LYS A 168 6.18 -2.64 -21.05
CA LYS A 168 5.82 -1.23 -20.89
C LYS A 168 6.70 -0.55 -19.86
N VAL A 169 6.88 0.75 -20.04
CA VAL A 169 7.48 1.66 -19.07
C VAL A 169 6.40 2.60 -18.55
N THR A 170 6.36 2.80 -17.24
CA THR A 170 5.48 3.77 -16.57
C THR A 170 6.28 4.57 -15.56
N GLY A 171 5.90 5.82 -15.32
CA GLY A 171 6.56 6.69 -14.36
C GLY A 171 7.22 7.89 -15.00
N ASP A 172 8.03 8.60 -14.22
CA ASP A 172 8.69 9.85 -14.59
C ASP A 172 9.98 10.04 -13.78
N ALA A 173 10.79 11.04 -14.13
CA ALA A 173 12.08 11.29 -13.49
C ALA A 173 11.97 11.61 -11.97
N HIS A 174 10.84 12.13 -11.49
CA HIS A 174 10.66 12.46 -10.08
C HIS A 174 10.22 11.26 -9.24
N LYS A 175 9.35 10.41 -9.79
CA LYS A 175 8.81 9.22 -9.09
C LYS A 175 9.62 7.95 -9.34
N GLY A 176 10.43 7.95 -10.39
CA GLY A 176 11.09 6.76 -10.92
C GLY A 176 10.30 6.09 -12.03
N TYR A 177 10.94 5.10 -12.64
CA TYR A 177 10.40 4.32 -13.74
C TYR A 177 10.16 2.88 -13.30
N GLN A 178 9.07 2.31 -13.78
CA GLN A 178 8.77 0.88 -13.67
C GLN A 178 8.67 0.28 -15.07
N TYR A 179 9.50 -0.71 -15.35
CA TYR A 179 9.49 -1.52 -16.56
C TYR A 179 8.80 -2.83 -16.24
N SER A 180 7.76 -3.20 -16.99
CA SER A 180 7.00 -4.40 -16.64
C SER A 180 6.38 -5.08 -17.85
N VAL A 181 6.08 -6.37 -17.68
CA VAL A 181 5.33 -7.15 -18.65
C VAL A 181 4.33 -8.03 -17.91
N GLN A 182 3.10 -8.07 -18.42
CA GLN A 182 2.10 -9.05 -17.99
C GLN A 182 2.07 -10.20 -19.00
N ALA A 183 2.07 -11.43 -18.49
CA ALA A 183 1.93 -12.61 -19.34
C ALA A 183 0.59 -12.60 -20.11
N PRO A 184 0.50 -13.20 -21.30
CA PRO A 184 -0.73 -13.25 -22.10
C PRO A 184 -1.92 -13.89 -21.35
N THR A 185 -1.64 -14.85 -20.48
CA THR A 185 -2.62 -15.61 -19.70
C THR A 185 -2.28 -15.58 -18.21
N GLY A 186 -3.33 -15.60 -17.37
CA GLY A 186 -3.20 -15.53 -15.91
C GLY A 186 -2.86 -14.15 -15.35
N TYR A 187 -2.70 -14.07 -14.03
CA TYR A 187 -2.22 -12.87 -13.34
C TYR A 187 -0.74 -13.04 -13.03
N ARG A 188 0.11 -12.81 -14.04
CA ARG A 188 1.56 -12.99 -13.92
C ARG A 188 2.26 -11.75 -14.42
N VAL A 189 3.05 -11.10 -13.56
CA VAL A 189 3.71 -9.83 -13.86
C VAL A 189 5.18 -9.94 -13.48
N PHE A 190 6.06 -9.60 -14.41
CA PHE A 190 7.47 -9.34 -14.12
C PHE A 190 7.69 -7.83 -14.17
N ALA A 191 8.39 -7.28 -13.18
CA ALA A 191 8.65 -5.85 -13.10
C ALA A 191 10.06 -5.54 -12.58
N ILE A 192 10.62 -4.46 -13.11
CA ILE A 192 11.86 -3.84 -12.69
C ILE A 192 11.52 -2.40 -12.31
N THR A 193 11.83 -2.01 -11.08
CA THR A 193 11.53 -0.67 -10.57
C THR A 193 12.81 0.07 -10.27
N CYS A 194 12.95 1.26 -10.82
CA CYS A 194 14.10 2.13 -10.67
C CYS A 194 13.60 3.48 -10.15
N ALA A 195 13.79 3.73 -8.86
CA ALA A 195 13.32 4.93 -8.19
C ALA A 195 14.50 5.81 -7.75
N PRO A 196 14.36 7.16 -7.77
CA PRO A 196 15.42 8.05 -7.34
C PRO A 196 15.91 7.73 -5.93
N ASN A 197 17.23 7.64 -5.75
CA ASN A 197 17.88 7.36 -4.48
C ASN A 197 17.43 6.04 -3.81
N LYS A 198 16.90 5.09 -4.58
CA LYS A 198 16.54 3.76 -4.10
C LYS A 198 17.18 2.69 -4.97
N PRO A 199 17.67 1.59 -4.36
CA PRO A 199 18.18 0.47 -5.13
C PRO A 199 17.12 -0.02 -6.12
N VAL A 200 17.56 -0.42 -7.30
CA VAL A 200 16.71 -1.12 -8.26
C VAL A 200 16.05 -2.34 -7.59
N GLU A 201 14.78 -2.58 -7.91
CA GLU A 201 14.05 -3.73 -7.41
C GLU A 201 13.56 -4.60 -8.56
N LEU A 202 13.72 -5.91 -8.42
CA LEU A 202 13.03 -6.90 -9.26
C LEU A 202 11.84 -7.46 -8.50
N LYS A 203 10.70 -7.54 -9.16
CA LYS A 203 9.47 -8.12 -8.63
C LYS A 203 8.90 -9.10 -9.63
N VAL A 204 8.39 -10.21 -9.13
CA VAL A 204 7.49 -11.07 -9.91
C VAL A 204 6.24 -11.38 -9.09
N ALA A 205 5.08 -11.21 -9.71
CA ALA A 205 3.80 -11.68 -9.19
C ALA A 205 3.36 -12.88 -10.03
N ILE A 206 3.01 -13.99 -9.37
CA ILE A 206 2.49 -15.19 -10.01
C ILE A 206 1.22 -15.57 -9.26
N ASP A 207 0.08 -15.28 -9.88
CA ASP A 207 -1.24 -15.42 -9.30
C ASP A 207 -1.35 -14.66 -7.97
N ALA A 208 -1.54 -15.33 -6.83
CA ALA A 208 -1.60 -14.65 -5.52
C ALA A 208 -0.22 -14.35 -4.91
N ASP A 209 0.84 -15.02 -5.39
CA ASP A 209 2.15 -14.96 -4.77
C ASP A 209 2.99 -13.80 -5.31
N ASN A 210 3.79 -13.21 -4.42
CA ASN A 210 4.67 -12.09 -4.74
C ASN A 210 6.09 -12.38 -4.28
N TYR A 211 7.03 -12.37 -5.21
CA TYR A 211 8.45 -12.53 -4.97
C TYR A 211 9.20 -11.26 -5.37
N GLY A 212 10.39 -11.06 -4.82
CA GLY A 212 11.18 -9.89 -5.16
C GLY A 212 12.45 -9.72 -4.34
N THR A 213 13.19 -8.68 -4.70
CA THR A 213 14.49 -8.37 -4.10
C THR A 213 14.40 -7.51 -2.85
N SER A 214 13.21 -6.97 -2.52
CA SER A 214 12.97 -6.26 -1.27
C SER A 214 13.15 -7.19 -0.05
N ALA A 215 13.58 -6.63 1.09
CA ALA A 215 13.89 -7.41 2.30
C ALA A 215 12.72 -8.26 2.81
N THR A 216 11.48 -7.83 2.57
CA THR A 216 10.24 -8.49 3.01
C THR A 216 9.71 -9.55 2.06
N ARG A 217 10.35 -9.73 0.89
CA ARG A 217 9.90 -10.70 -0.12
C ARG A 217 10.86 -11.88 -0.24
N SER A 218 10.26 -13.04 -0.51
CA SER A 218 10.99 -14.23 -0.92
C SER A 218 11.73 -13.97 -2.22
N ASP A 219 12.96 -14.47 -2.29
CA ASP A 219 13.77 -14.40 -3.51
C ASP A 219 13.20 -15.32 -4.60
N PHE A 220 13.66 -15.14 -5.83
CA PHE A 220 13.31 -15.99 -6.96
C PHE A 220 14.50 -16.14 -7.91
N VAL A 221 14.42 -17.16 -8.77
CA VAL A 221 15.39 -17.38 -9.84
C VAL A 221 14.73 -17.03 -11.17
N PHE A 222 15.49 -16.39 -12.06
CA PHE A 222 15.07 -16.21 -13.44
C PHE A 222 16.16 -16.71 -14.40
N VAL A 223 15.76 -17.00 -15.62
CA VAL A 223 16.62 -17.52 -16.69
C VAL A 223 16.42 -16.66 -17.92
N ILE A 224 17.52 -16.10 -18.44
CA ILE A 224 17.54 -15.34 -19.68
C ILE A 224 18.35 -16.14 -20.68
N ASP A 225 17.75 -16.52 -21.80
CA ASP A 225 18.41 -17.27 -22.88
C ASP A 225 19.23 -18.48 -22.37
N GLY A 226 18.67 -19.20 -21.38
CA GLY A 226 19.29 -20.38 -20.76
C GLY A 226 20.28 -20.09 -19.63
N LYS A 227 20.71 -18.83 -19.42
CA LYS A 227 21.58 -18.44 -18.30
C LYS A 227 20.75 -18.14 -17.05
N ARG A 228 21.12 -18.74 -15.92
CA ARG A 228 20.39 -18.67 -14.65
C ARG A 228 20.91 -17.53 -13.77
N TYR A 229 19.98 -16.81 -13.15
CA TYR A 229 20.23 -15.66 -12.28
C TYR A 229 19.39 -15.78 -11.00
N GLY A 230 19.99 -15.53 -9.85
CA GLY A 230 19.25 -15.35 -8.59
C GLY A 230 18.95 -13.87 -8.39
N ALA A 231 17.68 -13.49 -8.15
CA ALA A 231 17.29 -12.10 -8.21
C ALA A 231 18.02 -11.20 -7.22
N LYS A 232 18.16 -11.60 -5.95
CA LYS A 232 18.93 -10.80 -4.97
C LYS A 232 20.41 -10.73 -5.30
N ALA A 233 21.04 -11.88 -5.62
CA ALA A 233 22.46 -11.94 -5.96
C ALA A 233 22.80 -11.09 -7.19
N SER A 234 21.92 -11.13 -8.20
CA SER A 234 22.13 -10.41 -9.44
C SER A 234 22.11 -8.89 -9.31
N LEU A 235 21.35 -8.36 -8.36
CA LEU A 235 21.37 -6.92 -8.08
C LEU A 235 22.59 -6.45 -7.29
N ALA A 236 23.27 -7.37 -6.61
CA ALA A 236 24.46 -7.07 -5.82
C ALA A 236 25.76 -7.16 -6.64
N GLU A 237 25.84 -8.10 -7.58
CA GLU A 237 27.12 -8.46 -8.21
C GLU A 237 27.21 -8.14 -9.71
N ASN A 238 26.11 -8.27 -10.45
CA ASN A 238 26.17 -8.25 -11.92
C ASN A 238 24.94 -7.62 -12.58
N PHE A 239 24.38 -6.57 -11.96
CA PHE A 239 23.16 -5.93 -12.45
C PHE A 239 23.31 -5.39 -13.87
N ALA A 240 24.47 -4.82 -14.22
CA ALA A 240 24.76 -4.34 -15.56
C ALA A 240 24.63 -5.46 -16.61
N ASP A 241 25.26 -6.62 -16.36
CA ASP A 241 25.18 -7.79 -17.25
C ASP A 241 23.76 -8.32 -17.37
N VAL A 242 23.01 -8.32 -16.26
CA VAL A 242 21.60 -8.77 -16.22
C VAL A 242 20.73 -7.83 -17.05
N TRP A 243 20.94 -6.52 -16.93
CA TRP A 243 20.20 -5.53 -17.69
C TRP A 243 20.45 -5.65 -19.18
N ASP A 244 21.72 -5.77 -19.60
CA ASP A 244 22.08 -5.94 -20.99
C ASP A 244 21.59 -7.28 -21.56
N ALA A 245 21.63 -8.35 -20.76
CA ALA A 245 21.02 -9.63 -21.12
C ALA A 245 19.50 -9.53 -21.29
N LEU A 246 18.79 -8.82 -20.41
CA LEU A 246 17.35 -8.59 -20.55
C LEU A 246 17.03 -7.79 -21.83
N ARG A 247 17.79 -6.74 -22.13
CA ARG A 247 17.58 -5.97 -23.37
C ARG A 247 17.66 -6.85 -24.63
N ALA A 248 18.57 -7.82 -24.64
CA ALA A 248 18.81 -8.72 -25.76
C ALA A 248 18.02 -10.04 -25.70
N ALA A 249 17.23 -10.26 -24.64
CA ALA A 249 16.63 -11.54 -24.34
C ALA A 249 15.69 -12.03 -25.44
N LYS A 250 15.84 -13.29 -25.84
CA LYS A 250 14.85 -14.00 -26.67
C LYS A 250 13.90 -14.81 -25.80
N GLN A 251 14.37 -15.26 -24.63
CA GLN A 251 13.63 -16.03 -23.66
C GLN A 251 13.83 -15.46 -22.25
N LEU A 252 12.74 -15.32 -21.52
CA LEU A 252 12.74 -14.96 -20.10
C LEU A 252 11.82 -15.92 -19.34
N ASP A 253 12.41 -16.72 -18.47
CA ASP A 253 11.69 -17.64 -17.59
C ASP A 253 11.94 -17.31 -16.12
N VAL A 254 10.96 -17.56 -15.26
CA VAL A 254 11.05 -17.41 -13.81
C VAL A 254 10.71 -18.74 -13.13
N TYR A 255 11.47 -19.07 -12.10
CA TYR A 255 11.29 -20.21 -11.22
C TYR A 255 11.06 -19.69 -9.80
N PRO A 256 9.81 -19.73 -9.30
CA PRO A 256 9.52 -19.45 -7.90
C PRO A 256 10.25 -20.45 -7.02
N THR A 257 10.88 -19.94 -5.96
CA THR A 257 11.69 -20.75 -5.05
C THR A 257 10.88 -21.91 -4.49
N GLY A 258 11.37 -23.14 -4.67
CA GLY A 258 10.76 -24.37 -4.15
C GLY A 258 9.63 -24.99 -5.00
N SER A 259 9.17 -24.32 -6.06
CA SER A 259 7.99 -24.79 -6.81
C SER A 259 8.29 -25.76 -7.96
N GLY A 260 9.54 -25.83 -8.45
CA GLY A 260 9.92 -26.61 -9.64
C GLY A 260 9.22 -26.20 -10.95
N TYR A 261 8.26 -25.28 -10.87
CA TYR A 261 7.42 -24.82 -11.97
C TYR A 261 8.05 -23.60 -12.65
N LYS A 262 7.90 -23.55 -13.97
CA LYS A 262 8.47 -22.53 -14.84
C LYS A 262 7.38 -21.58 -15.33
N VAL A 263 7.61 -20.28 -15.18
CA VAL A 263 6.76 -19.23 -15.77
C VAL A 263 7.52 -18.48 -16.83
N SER A 264 7.04 -18.54 -18.07
CA SER A 264 7.62 -17.81 -19.20
C SER A 264 6.98 -16.43 -19.32
N PHE A 265 7.82 -15.41 -19.55
CA PHE A 265 7.41 -14.05 -19.83
C PHE A 265 7.73 -13.67 -21.28
N PRO A 266 6.88 -12.86 -21.92
CA PRO A 266 7.16 -12.30 -23.24
C PRO A 266 8.46 -11.50 -23.23
N THR A 267 9.18 -11.52 -24.35
CA THR A 267 10.44 -10.77 -24.55
C THR A 267 10.36 -9.74 -25.69
N ASN A 268 9.19 -9.63 -26.31
CA ASN A 268 8.97 -8.71 -27.43
C ASN A 268 9.22 -7.26 -26.99
N ASN A 269 9.95 -6.52 -27.83
CA ASN A 269 10.19 -5.08 -27.67
C ASN A 269 10.99 -4.68 -26.42
N LEU A 270 11.80 -5.59 -25.86
CA LEU A 270 12.62 -5.34 -24.68
C LEU A 270 13.62 -4.20 -24.88
N ALA A 271 14.42 -4.25 -25.96
CA ALA A 271 15.44 -3.24 -26.26
C ALA A 271 14.90 -1.80 -26.43
N ASN A 272 13.64 -1.67 -26.86
CA ASN A 272 12.97 -0.37 -27.01
C ASN A 272 12.29 0.11 -25.72
N THR A 273 12.02 -0.80 -24.77
CA THR A 273 11.32 -0.48 -23.52
C THR A 273 12.30 -0.18 -22.40
N LEU A 274 13.30 -1.05 -22.26
CA LEU A 274 14.43 -0.79 -21.38
C LEU A 274 15.31 0.26 -22.10
N PRO A 275 15.90 1.25 -21.42
CA PRO A 275 16.92 2.13 -21.98
C PRO A 275 18.33 1.47 -22.00
N GLU A 276 19.22 1.98 -22.84
CA GLU A 276 20.65 1.61 -22.82
C GLU A 276 21.32 2.17 -21.57
N ARG A 277 22.23 1.41 -20.94
CA ARG A 277 22.85 1.80 -19.66
C ARG A 277 23.59 3.13 -19.72
N GLU A 278 24.26 3.39 -20.84
CA GLU A 278 25.04 4.62 -21.05
C GLU A 278 24.18 5.81 -21.50
N SER A 279 22.88 5.60 -21.69
CA SER A 279 21.96 6.68 -22.06
C SER A 279 21.54 7.50 -20.84
N ALA A 280 21.34 8.81 -21.03
CA ALA A 280 20.78 9.68 -20.00
C ALA A 280 19.37 9.26 -19.53
N ALA A 281 18.71 8.36 -20.25
CA ALA A 281 17.40 7.82 -19.91
C ALA A 281 17.47 6.61 -18.95
N PHE A 282 18.66 6.10 -18.62
CA PHE A 282 18.82 4.97 -17.70
C PHE A 282 18.79 5.43 -16.23
N PRO A 283 17.74 5.07 -15.46
CA PRO A 283 17.51 5.64 -14.12
C PRO A 283 17.90 4.69 -12.98
N CYS A 284 18.37 3.48 -13.28
CA CYS A 284 18.51 2.41 -12.32
C CYS A 284 19.87 2.48 -11.62
N GLN A 285 19.86 2.36 -10.28
CA GLN A 285 21.07 2.31 -9.47
C GLN A 285 20.99 1.13 -8.51
N THR A 286 22.11 0.41 -8.35
CA THR A 286 22.26 -0.63 -7.34
C THR A 286 22.46 -0.03 -5.95
N ALA A 287 22.30 -0.85 -4.91
CA ALA A 287 22.58 -0.41 -3.54
C ALA A 287 24.04 0.02 -3.35
N GLN A 288 24.98 -0.62 -4.06
CA GLN A 288 26.40 -0.27 -4.01
C GLN A 288 26.67 1.08 -4.66
N GLU A 289 26.12 1.35 -5.85
CA GLU A 289 26.29 2.63 -6.54
C GLU A 289 25.69 3.79 -5.72
N ILE A 290 24.52 3.60 -5.10
CA ILE A 290 23.93 4.61 -4.21
C ILE A 290 24.83 4.86 -3.01
N SER A 291 25.34 3.79 -2.38
CA SER A 291 26.23 3.92 -1.22
C SER A 291 27.55 4.61 -1.58
N ALA A 292 28.10 4.33 -2.76
CA ALA A 292 29.30 4.97 -3.27
C ALA A 292 29.07 6.45 -3.58
N ALA A 293 27.98 6.79 -4.28
CA ALA A 293 27.63 8.18 -4.56
C ALA A 293 27.37 8.98 -3.27
N GLN A 294 26.73 8.37 -2.26
CA GLN A 294 26.58 8.98 -0.94
C GLN A 294 27.92 9.19 -0.25
N LEU A 295 28.85 8.23 -0.35
CA LEU A 295 30.19 8.38 0.22
C LEU A 295 30.98 9.49 -0.48
N ASP A 296 30.91 9.58 -1.81
CA ASP A 296 31.58 10.64 -2.58
C ASP A 296 31.03 12.02 -2.22
N ASP A 297 29.70 12.15 -2.07
CA ASP A 297 29.06 13.39 -1.60
C ASP A 297 29.47 13.74 -0.16
N ASP A 298 29.54 12.75 0.72
CA ASP A 298 30.01 12.93 2.09
C ASP A 298 31.48 13.39 2.14
N LEU A 299 32.34 12.81 1.30
CA LEU A 299 33.76 13.18 1.19
C LEU A 299 33.95 14.56 0.56
N ALA A 300 33.17 14.91 -0.47
CA ALA A 300 33.25 16.21 -1.13
C ALA A 300 32.80 17.37 -0.22
N ASN A 301 31.90 17.09 0.73
CA ASN A 301 31.34 18.07 1.65
C ASN A 301 31.79 17.85 3.09
N VAL A 302 32.92 17.19 3.28
CA VAL A 302 33.45 16.92 4.62
C VAL A 302 33.89 18.23 5.29
N GLU A 303 33.29 18.53 6.44
CA GLU A 303 33.76 19.62 7.30
C GLU A 303 34.73 19.04 8.34
N PRO A 304 35.90 19.67 8.58
CA PRO A 304 36.78 19.29 9.67
C PRO A 304 36.01 19.28 10.99
N LEU A 305 36.19 18.21 11.76
CA LEU A 305 35.50 18.03 13.03
C LEU A 305 35.97 19.10 14.02
N LYS A 306 35.02 19.87 14.58
CA LYS A 306 35.30 20.89 15.59
C LYS A 306 35.04 20.35 16.99
N GLU A 307 35.71 20.93 17.97
CA GLU A 307 35.45 20.62 19.37
C GLU A 307 33.98 20.89 19.70
N GLY A 308 33.31 19.88 20.27
CA GLY A 308 31.89 19.95 20.64
C GLY A 308 30.91 19.51 19.55
N ASP A 309 31.38 19.19 18.33
CA ASP A 309 30.52 18.66 17.25
C ASP A 309 29.97 17.27 17.57
N VAL A 310 30.69 16.48 18.37
CA VAL A 310 30.18 15.23 18.93
C VAL A 310 29.94 15.40 20.42
N GLN A 311 28.72 15.14 20.85
CA GLN A 311 28.37 15.03 22.26
C GLN A 311 28.15 13.56 22.61
N LEU A 312 29.00 13.02 23.49
CA LEU A 312 28.81 11.70 24.07
C LEU A 312 28.17 11.79 25.45
N ARG A 313 27.22 10.90 25.71
CA ARG A 313 26.62 10.73 27.03
C ARG A 313 26.49 9.25 27.37
N LYS A 314 27.18 8.84 28.43
CA LYS A 314 26.93 7.57 29.10
C LYS A 314 25.69 7.70 29.98
N ARG A 315 24.75 6.75 29.91
CA ARG A 315 23.59 6.70 30.81
C ARG A 315 23.28 5.27 31.25
N GLY A 316 22.71 5.13 32.44
CA GLY A 316 22.13 3.85 32.87
C GLY A 316 20.95 3.46 31.97
N ASN A 317 20.85 2.18 31.65
CA ASN A 317 19.70 1.66 30.93
C ASN A 317 18.50 1.52 31.88
N PRO A 318 17.40 2.26 31.67
CA PRO A 318 16.23 2.18 32.55
C PRO A 318 15.55 0.81 32.53
N TYR A 319 15.83 -0.02 31.53
CA TYR A 319 15.25 -1.37 31.36
C TYR A 319 16.19 -2.50 31.80
N TYR A 320 17.30 -2.15 32.47
CA TYR A 320 18.25 -3.15 32.95
C TYR A 320 17.59 -4.13 33.93
N GLY A 321 17.72 -5.43 33.67
CA GLY A 321 17.18 -6.51 34.50
C GLY A 321 15.70 -6.82 34.28
N SER A 322 14.98 -6.03 33.47
CA SER A 322 13.56 -6.28 33.14
C SER A 322 13.36 -6.68 31.68
N GLN A 323 13.92 -5.91 30.74
CA GLN A 323 13.77 -6.14 29.28
C GLN A 323 15.11 -6.15 28.54
N SER A 324 16.20 -5.74 29.20
CA SER A 324 17.54 -5.75 28.64
C SER A 324 18.55 -6.11 29.72
N TRP A 325 19.61 -6.80 29.34
CA TRP A 325 20.74 -7.09 30.21
C TRP A 325 21.84 -6.04 30.11
N ASN A 326 21.75 -5.07 29.19
CA ASN A 326 22.76 -4.03 29.06
C ASN A 326 22.56 -2.94 30.13
N LYS A 327 23.53 -2.76 31.03
CA LYS A 327 23.49 -1.84 32.17
C LYS A 327 23.69 -0.38 31.74
N TYR A 328 24.56 -0.15 30.74
CA TYR A 328 24.87 1.19 30.24
C TYR A 328 24.56 1.31 28.75
N LEU A 329 24.13 2.50 28.35
CA LEU A 329 23.91 2.92 26.98
C LEU A 329 24.82 4.12 26.68
N LEU A 330 25.38 4.13 25.47
CA LEU A 330 26.14 5.25 24.94
C LEU A 330 25.27 6.03 23.95
N ASP A 331 24.88 7.24 24.35
CA ASP A 331 24.20 8.17 23.48
C ASP A 331 25.25 9.03 22.75
N ILE A 332 25.19 9.09 21.42
CA ILE A 332 26.01 9.96 20.57
C ILE A 332 25.07 10.96 19.91
N THR A 333 25.29 12.25 20.12
CA THR A 333 24.51 13.32 19.50
C THR A 333 25.42 14.17 18.60
N SER A 334 24.99 14.39 17.37
CA SER A 334 25.65 15.30 16.44
C SER A 334 25.25 16.76 16.71
N ARG A 335 26.24 17.66 16.73
CA ARG A 335 26.07 19.12 16.62
C ARG A 335 26.61 19.67 15.30
N SER A 336 26.87 18.80 14.33
CA SER A 336 27.18 19.16 12.95
C SER A 336 25.99 18.86 12.04
N ASN A 337 25.84 19.66 10.98
CA ASN A 337 24.82 19.44 9.96
C ASN A 337 25.07 18.17 9.12
N ARG A 338 26.34 17.71 9.04
CA ARG A 338 26.75 16.56 8.22
C ARG A 338 27.77 15.71 8.97
N MET A 339 27.30 14.93 9.94
CA MET A 339 28.14 14.01 10.71
C MET A 339 28.10 12.60 10.10
N VAL A 340 29.27 12.07 9.78
CA VAL A 340 29.43 10.68 9.31
C VAL A 340 30.45 9.98 10.19
N ILE A 341 29.97 9.13 11.09
CA ILE A 341 30.81 8.30 11.97
C ILE A 341 31.16 7.02 11.22
N THR A 342 32.44 6.78 11.02
CA THR A 342 32.97 5.63 10.28
C THR A 342 33.53 4.54 11.20
N ASP A 343 34.00 4.91 12.39
CA ASP A 343 34.46 3.97 13.40
C ASP A 343 34.16 4.46 14.82
N LEU A 344 34.06 3.51 15.74
CA LEU A 344 33.85 3.77 17.17
C LEU A 344 34.69 2.79 17.98
N LYS A 345 35.60 3.33 18.80
CA LYS A 345 36.54 2.54 19.59
C LYS A 345 36.38 2.84 21.06
N ILE A 346 36.18 1.81 21.88
CA ILE A 346 36.24 1.94 23.34
C ILE A 346 37.68 1.72 23.79
N ASN A 347 38.34 2.79 24.23
CA ASN A 347 39.74 2.72 24.66
C ASN A 347 39.88 2.21 26.09
N ARG A 348 38.91 2.53 26.97
CA ARG A 348 38.94 2.17 28.40
C ARG A 348 37.56 1.74 28.89
N GLY A 349 37.54 0.78 29.83
CA GLY A 349 36.31 0.19 30.37
C GLY A 349 36.05 -1.27 29.97
N ARG A 350 36.90 -1.85 29.09
CA ARG A 350 36.79 -3.23 28.58
C ARG A 350 35.41 -3.54 27.98
N CYS A 351 34.85 -2.57 27.26
CA CYS A 351 33.63 -2.74 26.49
C CYS A 351 33.92 -2.94 25.01
N THR A 352 33.00 -3.58 24.32
CA THR A 352 32.82 -3.54 22.88
C THR A 352 31.45 -2.94 22.56
N ILE A 353 31.32 -2.36 21.38
CA ILE A 353 30.02 -1.91 20.87
C ILE A 353 29.28 -3.13 20.34
N ASP A 354 27.95 -3.13 20.49
CA ASP A 354 27.11 -4.18 19.92
C ASP A 354 27.45 -4.42 18.44
N PRO A 355 27.85 -5.64 18.03
CA PRO A 355 28.21 -5.94 16.65
C PRO A 355 27.06 -5.77 15.65
N GLN A 356 25.81 -5.65 16.11
CA GLN A 356 24.68 -5.32 15.23
C GLN A 356 24.63 -3.84 14.81
N ALA A 357 25.44 -2.97 15.44
CA ALA A 357 25.60 -1.58 15.02
C ALA A 357 26.28 -1.52 13.65
N LYS A 358 25.51 -1.26 12.59
CA LYS A 358 26.03 -1.14 11.22
C LYS A 358 26.52 0.29 10.95
N LEU A 359 27.82 0.50 11.14
CA LEU A 359 28.54 1.67 10.63
C LEU A 359 28.58 1.66 9.08
N PRO A 360 28.74 2.82 8.42
CA PRO A 360 28.86 4.15 9.02
C PRO A 360 27.50 4.73 9.46
N PHE A 361 27.52 5.60 10.46
CA PHE A 361 26.34 6.34 10.91
C PHE A 361 26.30 7.75 10.35
N ARG A 362 25.18 8.10 9.73
CA ARG A 362 24.94 9.45 9.18
C ARG A 362 23.92 10.19 10.02
N MET A 363 24.27 11.40 10.46
CA MET A 363 23.43 12.22 11.32
C MET A 363 23.50 13.69 10.90
N GLY A 364 22.35 14.34 10.86
CA GLY A 364 22.27 15.80 10.80
C GLY A 364 22.41 16.44 12.18
N PHE A 365 22.25 17.77 12.26
CA PHE A 365 22.32 18.50 13.52
C PHE A 365 21.23 18.02 14.49
N GLY A 366 21.62 17.72 15.73
CA GLY A 366 20.74 17.16 16.75
C GLY A 366 20.41 15.67 16.58
N GLY A 367 20.88 15.03 15.49
CA GLY A 367 20.73 13.60 15.28
C GLY A 367 21.39 12.81 16.40
N LYS A 368 20.73 11.73 16.84
CA LYS A 368 21.13 10.96 18.01
C LYS A 368 21.12 9.46 17.72
N ILE A 369 22.17 8.77 18.15
CA ILE A 369 22.26 7.30 18.14
C ILE A 369 22.46 6.82 19.57
N THR A 370 21.86 5.67 19.89
CA THR A 370 22.00 5.02 21.19
C THR A 370 22.58 3.63 20.96
N LEU A 371 23.74 3.35 21.53
CA LEU A 371 24.43 2.08 21.40
C LEU A 371 24.40 1.32 22.73
N SER A 372 24.14 0.03 22.63
CA SER A 372 24.32 -0.90 23.74
C SER A 372 25.79 -1.31 23.84
N MET A 373 26.28 -1.41 25.07
CA MET A 373 27.66 -1.86 25.33
C MET A 373 27.68 -3.35 25.69
N GLN A 374 28.74 -4.05 25.28
CA GLN A 374 28.98 -5.45 25.60
C GLN A 374 30.33 -5.61 26.33
N PRO A 375 30.49 -6.56 27.26
CA PRO A 375 29.43 -7.39 27.85
C PRO A 375 28.40 -6.53 28.60
N ALA A 376 27.26 -7.13 28.94
CA ALA A 376 26.05 -6.42 29.32
C ALA A 376 26.24 -5.47 30.54
N ASP A 377 27.16 -5.79 31.45
CA ASP A 377 27.47 -5.01 32.65
C ASP A 377 28.62 -3.99 32.47
N CYS A 378 29.21 -3.91 31.28
CA CYS A 378 30.44 -3.14 31.05
C CYS A 378 30.20 -1.62 31.14
N ASN A 379 31.17 -0.90 31.70
CA ASN A 379 31.14 0.54 31.89
C ASN A 379 32.18 1.22 30.97
N PRO A 380 31.78 1.82 29.84
CA PRO A 380 32.73 2.52 28.98
C PRO A 380 33.25 3.77 29.70
N LEU A 381 34.58 3.94 29.71
CA LEU A 381 35.27 5.04 30.39
C LEU A 381 35.91 6.02 29.42
N GLU A 382 36.27 5.57 28.22
CA GLU A 382 36.87 6.42 27.20
C GLU A 382 36.50 5.87 25.82
N VAL A 383 36.04 6.76 24.94
CA VAL A 383 35.54 6.41 23.61
C VAL A 383 36.13 7.36 22.59
N THR A 384 36.72 6.81 21.54
CA THR A 384 37.07 7.54 20.32
C THR A 384 35.99 7.35 19.28
N VAL A 385 35.52 8.48 18.74
CA VAL A 385 34.61 8.54 17.59
C VAL A 385 35.42 8.99 16.40
N THR A 386 35.51 8.14 15.38
CA THR A 386 36.16 8.47 14.11
C THR A 386 35.09 8.85 13.10
N THR A 387 35.25 10.05 12.54
CA THR A 387 34.33 10.61 11.53
C THR A 387 35.10 10.88 10.25
N LEU A 388 34.39 11.15 9.15
CA LEU A 388 35.06 11.61 7.92
C LEU A 388 35.86 12.92 8.14
N GLY A 389 35.40 13.79 9.06
CA GLY A 389 36.03 15.08 9.36
C GLY A 389 37.17 15.03 10.38
N GLY A 390 37.49 13.86 10.93
CA GLY A 390 38.49 13.69 11.99
C GLY A 390 37.99 12.87 13.17
N GLU A 391 38.82 12.79 14.21
CA GLU A 391 38.56 11.98 15.40
C GLU A 391 38.34 12.84 16.63
N GLN A 392 37.45 12.38 17.52
CA GLN A 392 37.27 12.97 18.84
C GLN A 392 37.25 11.87 19.89
N THR A 393 38.08 12.04 20.92
CA THR A 393 38.12 11.14 22.07
C THR A 393 37.52 11.85 23.28
N LEU A 394 36.58 11.19 23.96
CA LEU A 394 36.00 11.70 25.19
C LEU A 394 36.12 10.66 26.30
N SER A 395 36.43 11.14 27.50
CA SER A 395 36.45 10.35 28.73
C SER A 395 35.20 10.62 29.56
N PHE A 396 34.75 9.59 30.28
CA PHE A 396 33.70 9.70 31.28
C PHE A 396 34.33 9.60 32.66
N ASP A 397 33.81 10.38 33.60
CA ASP A 397 34.13 10.23 35.01
C ASP A 397 33.73 8.82 35.49
N GLN A 398 34.49 8.31 36.47
CA GLN A 398 34.35 6.97 37.02
C GLN A 398 33.05 6.79 37.81
#